data_AF-A0A6L3T3L2-F1
#
_entry.id   AF-A0A6L3T3L2-F1
#
_cell.length_a   1.000
_cell.length_b   1.000
_cell.length_c   1.000
_cell.angle_alpha   90.00
_cell.angle_beta   90.00
_cell.angle_gamma   90.00
#
_symmetry.space_group_name_H-M   'P 1'
#
loop_
_entity.id
_entity.type
_entity.pdbx_description
1 polymer ?
#
loop_
_entity_poly.entity_id
_entity_poly.type
_entity_poly.pdbx_seq_one_letter_code
_entity_poly.pdbx_strand_id
1 'polypeptide(L)' 'MSGRIACAECGNVLTETERHYYERRCEQCERDWCDRIEAWRHGSEDAELDGFYDGPPPPTKQ' A
#
# COMPACT_ATOMS: atom_id res chain seq x y z
N MET A 1 7.07 -23.16 -14.53
CA MET A 1 6.79 -23.19 -13.08
C MET A 1 5.82 -22.06 -12.78
N SER A 2 4.53 -22.35 -12.58
CA SER A 2 3.57 -21.33 -12.13
C SER A 2 3.82 -21.07 -10.66
N GLY A 3 4.72 -20.13 -10.35
CA GLY A 3 5.07 -19.75 -9.00
C GLY A 3 3.87 -19.11 -8.31
N ARG A 4 3.42 -19.71 -7.21
CA ARG A 4 2.44 -19.07 -6.31
C ARG A 4 3.11 -17.85 -5.69
N ILE A 5 2.63 -16.66 -6.02
CA ILE A 5 3.09 -15.41 -5.40
C ILE A 5 2.33 -15.22 -4.09
N ALA A 6 3.04 -14.87 -3.03
CA ALA A 6 2.46 -14.56 -1.73
C ALA A 6 2.28 -13.04 -1.57
N CYS A 7 1.26 -12.65 -0.79
CA CYS A 7 1.06 -11.28 -0.34
C CYS A 7 2.28 -10.83 0.45
N ALA A 8 2.82 -9.65 0.13
CA ALA A 8 3.99 -9.09 0.80
C ALA A 8 3.73 -8.74 2.27
N GLU A 9 2.47 -8.46 2.63
CA GLU A 9 2.08 -8.05 3.98
C GLU A 9 1.76 -9.24 4.89
N CYS A 10 0.86 -10.13 4.43
CA CYS A 10 0.32 -11.21 5.27
C CYS A 10 0.80 -12.62 4.88
N GLY A 11 1.55 -12.78 3.78
CA GLY A 11 2.08 -14.06 3.33
C GLY A 11 1.07 -15.01 2.68
N ASN A 12 -0.22 -14.65 2.60
CA ASN A 12 -1.24 -15.45 1.93
C ASN A 12 -0.94 -15.61 0.44
N VAL A 13 -1.20 -16.80 -0.12
CA VAL A 13 -1.06 -17.02 -1.56
C VAL A 13 -2.09 -16.18 -2.31
N LEU A 14 -1.61 -15.34 -3.21
CA LEU A 14 -2.46 -14.48 -4.03
C LEU A 14 -3.22 -15.31 -5.08
N THR A 15 -4.49 -14.98 -5.28
CA THR A 15 -5.26 -15.43 -6.43
C THR A 15 -4.74 -14.80 -7.74
N GLU A 16 -5.21 -15.29 -8.89
CA GLU A 16 -4.91 -14.65 -10.18
C GLU A 16 -5.44 -13.22 -10.25
N THR A 17 -6.67 -13.00 -9.76
CA THR A 17 -7.31 -11.69 -9.70
C THR A 17 -6.52 -10.71 -8.85
N GLU A 18 -6.11 -11.11 -7.63
CA GLU A 18 -5.33 -10.23 -6.75
C GLU A 18 -3.95 -9.92 -7.34
N ARG A 19 -3.28 -10.89 -7.98
CA ARG A 19 -2.04 -10.62 -8.72
C ARG A 19 -2.26 -9.65 -9.87
N HIS A 20 -3.40 -9.73 -10.56
CA HIS A 20 -3.69 -8.87 -11.69
C HIS A 20 -3.96 -7.42 -11.26
N TYR A 21 -4.72 -7.21 -10.18
CA TYR A 21 -5.15 -5.88 -9.76
C TYR A 21 -4.26 -5.23 -8.71
N TYR A 22 -3.68 -6.02 -7.80
CA TYR A 22 -2.95 -5.53 -6.63
C TYR A 22 -1.48 -5.95 -6.61
N GLU A 23 -1.06 -6.73 -7.62
CA GLU A 23 0.30 -7.21 -7.90
C GLU A 23 0.94 -8.05 -6.79
N ARG A 24 1.15 -7.45 -5.62
CA ARG A 24 1.90 -7.98 -4.47
C ARG A 24 1.08 -8.02 -3.18
N ARG A 25 -0.15 -7.50 -3.16
CA ARG A 25 -1.04 -7.55 -1.98
C ARG A 25 -2.30 -8.36 -2.26
N CYS A 26 -2.84 -8.99 -1.23
CA CYS A 26 -4.18 -9.55 -1.30
C CYS A 26 -5.21 -8.42 -1.18
N GLU A 27 -6.45 -8.69 -1.56
CA GLU A 27 -7.50 -7.66 -1.55
C GLU A 27 -7.69 -7.05 -0.15
N GLN A 28 -7.63 -7.88 0.90
CA GLN A 28 -7.80 -7.40 2.27
C GLN A 28 -6.69 -6.42 2.66
N CYS A 29 -5.42 -6.77 2.43
CA CYS A 29 -4.31 -5.88 2.77
C CYS A 29 -4.30 -4.60 1.92
N GLU A 30 -4.79 -4.66 0.68
CA GLU A 30 -5.00 -3.46 -0.12
C GLU A 30 -6.10 -2.57 0.46
N ARG A 31 -7.22 -3.16 0.91
CA ARG A 31 -8.31 -2.43 1.58
C ARG A 31 -7.83 -1.78 2.88
N ASP A 32 -7.13 -2.52 3.73
CA ASP A 32 -6.59 -2.00 4.98
C ASP A 32 -5.62 -0.84 4.74
N TRP A 33 -4.82 -0.92 3.67
CA TRP A 33 -3.94 0.17 3.23
C TRP A 33 -4.73 1.41 2.78
N CYS A 34 -5.79 1.23 2.00
CA CYS A 34 -6.68 2.33 1.60
C CYS A 34 -7.37 2.99 2.80
N ASP A 35 -7.91 2.20 3.71
CA ASP A 35 -8.59 2.68 4.92
C ASP A 35 -7.60 3.46 5.82
N ARG A 36 -6.36 2.97 5.94
CA ARG A 36 -5.27 3.66 6.64
C ARG A 36 -4.95 5.03 6.03
N ILE A 37 -4.82 5.09 4.69
CA ILE A 37 -4.62 6.37 3.98
C ILE A 37 -5.81 7.32 4.19
N GLU A 38 -7.04 6.81 4.11
CA GLU A 38 -8.25 7.62 4.30
C GLU A 38 -8.29 8.20 5.72
N ALA A 39 -8.06 7.38 6.74
CA ALA A 39 -7.99 7.82 8.12
C ALA A 39 -6.92 8.91 8.34
N TRP A 40 -5.73 8.70 7.76
CA TRP A 40 -4.63 9.68 7.80
C TRP A 40 -5.00 11.00 7.13
N ARG A 41 -5.60 10.95 5.94
CA ARG A 41 -6.10 12.15 5.22
C ARG A 41 -7.19 12.89 5.99
N HIS A 42 -7.90 12.22 6.89
CA HIS A 42 -8.92 12.81 7.76
C HIS A 42 -8.40 13.20 9.15
N GLY A 43 -7.08 13.25 9.34
CA GLY A 43 -6.43 13.81 10.52
C GLY A 43 -6.01 12.77 11.57
N SER A 44 -6.04 11.48 11.24
CA SER A 44 -5.38 10.46 12.07
C SER A 44 -3.87 10.53 11.90
N GLU A 45 -3.12 10.31 12.98
CA GLU A 45 -1.65 10.24 12.93
C GLU A 45 -1.20 8.92 12.31
N ASP A 46 -0.17 8.97 11.46
CA ASP A 46 0.44 7.78 10.88
C ASP A 46 1.91 8.03 10.56
N ALA A 47 2.80 7.58 11.45
CA ALA A 47 4.23 7.92 11.39
C ALA A 47 4.94 7.51 10.09
N GLU A 48 4.46 6.46 9.41
CA GLU A 48 5.04 6.04 8.15
C GLU A 48 4.57 6.95 7.00
N LEU A 49 3.27 7.24 6.92
CA LEU A 49 2.72 8.16 5.93
C LEU A 49 3.24 9.59 6.15
N ASP A 50 3.29 10.07 7.40
CA ASP A 50 3.92 11.33 7.78
C ASP A 50 5.37 11.36 7.28
N GLY A 51 6.15 10.32 7.55
CA GLY A 51 7.53 10.21 7.08
C GLY A 51 7.68 10.27 5.55
N PHE A 52 6.72 9.74 4.80
CA PHE A 52 6.72 9.79 3.33
C PHE A 52 6.27 11.14 2.77
N TYR A 53 5.35 11.83 3.43
CA TYR A 53 4.63 12.98 2.87
C TYR A 53 4.91 14.33 3.55
N ASP A 54 5.48 14.36 4.75
CA ASP A 54 5.94 15.59 5.44
C ASP A 54 7.36 16.03 5.03
N GLY A 55 7.96 15.36 4.04
CA GLY A 55 9.20 15.82 3.43
C GLY A 55 9.05 17.20 2.77
N PRO A 56 10.13 18.01 2.68
CA PRO A 56 10.07 19.27 1.95
C PRO A 56 9.62 19.00 0.50
N PRO A 57 8.77 19.87 -0.08
CA PRO A 57 8.32 19.68 -1.47
C PRO A 57 9.55 19.55 -2.38
N PRO A 58 9.48 18.72 -3.44
CA PRO A 58 10.61 18.56 -4.35
C PRO A 58 11.01 19.94 -4.89
N PRO A 59 12.33 20.21 -5.07
CA PRO A 59 12.78 21.50 -5.57
C PRO A 59 12.12 21.77 -6.92
N THR A 60 11.39 22.89 -7.01
CA THR A 60 10.83 23.38 -8.26
C THR A 60 11.99 23.59 -9.24
N LYS A 61 11.95 22.93 -10.39
CA LYS A 61 12.88 23.24 -11.48
C LYS A 61 12.59 24.69 -11.91
N GLN A 62 13.59 25.56 -11.78
CA GLN A 62 13.58 26.92 -12.33
C GLN A 62 13.46 26.92 -13.85
#